data_AF-A0A2U1MIS9-F1
#
_entry.id   AF-A0A2U1MIS9-F1
#
_cell.length_a   1.000
_cell.length_b   1.000
_cell.length_c   1.000
_cell.angle_alpha   90.00
_cell.angle_beta   90.00
_cell.angle_gamma   90.00
#
_symmetry.space_group_name_H-M   'P 1'
#
loop_
_entity.id
_entity.type
_entity.pdbx_description
1 polymer ?
#
loop_
_entity_poly.entity_id
_entity_poly.type
_entity_poly.pdbx_seq_one_letter_code
_entity_poly.pdbx_strand_id
1 'polypeptide(L)'
;MTILLEDIVKAVEAWLKILKEPKEVYADENLDPVLIVPGIAGSILNAKDAQTGNEERVWVRIWEADREFRAKLWCQFDPETGKTVSLDPNISIVVPEDRDGLYAIDCLDPDMVIGRDSVCYFHDMIKEMTSWGYQEGKTLFGFGYDFRQSNRLKETMDRLAAKLEAIYTASGEKKINVITHSMGGLLVKCFMSLHNDIFEKYVKSWIAIAAPFQGAPGYVTSTLMNGMSFVSGWEAYFFVSKWSMHQLLIECPSIYELMACLDHEWEHNPQLQIWKEIQIGNGDSTAILETFSPIESVSIFTQALSVNELSYGGVDIPLPFNKEVLQWANKTREILSSAKLPESVKFYNVYGTGRDTPQSVCYGSADSPVSDLQELPFLDATYINVDGDGTVPVESAKADGLDAEARVGIPGEHRGILCDKHTFRIVRHWLKADHDPFYNPVNDYVILPTLFEVERHSDKGLEVTSLKEEWEIVSKGNDDNREQPMVGSISVSRAGDDESSAEEARATFIVHPESDGKQHIELNAMSVTAGGA
;
A
#
# COMPACT_ATOMS: atom_id res chain seq x y z
N MET A 1 44.03 -9.23 -23.89
CA MET A 1 43.40 -8.60 -22.71
C MET A 1 41.91 -8.94 -22.60
N THR A 2 41.21 -9.12 -23.72
CA THR A 2 39.80 -9.58 -23.78
C THR A 2 39.57 -11.02 -23.31
N ILE A 3 40.53 -11.92 -23.55
CA ILE A 3 40.43 -13.35 -23.15
C ILE A 3 40.40 -13.53 -21.62
N LEU A 4 41.06 -12.65 -20.85
CA LEU A 4 41.11 -12.76 -19.39
C LEU A 4 39.78 -12.39 -18.70
N LEU A 5 38.98 -11.51 -19.31
CA LEU A 5 37.74 -11.02 -18.70
C LEU A 5 36.62 -12.05 -18.80
N GLU A 6 36.50 -12.74 -19.95
CA GLU A 6 35.52 -13.83 -20.13
C GLU A 6 35.82 -15.03 -19.22
N ASP A 7 37.08 -15.36 -19.02
CA ASP A 7 37.48 -16.45 -18.13
C ASP A 7 37.23 -16.12 -16.66
N ILE A 8 37.41 -14.85 -16.27
CA ILE A 8 37.05 -14.36 -14.93
C ILE A 8 35.53 -14.38 -14.73
N VAL A 9 34.74 -13.94 -15.71
CA VAL A 9 33.26 -13.96 -15.63
C VAL A 9 32.76 -15.40 -15.52
N LYS A 10 33.26 -16.33 -16.34
CA LYS A 10 32.90 -17.76 -16.24
C LYS A 10 33.32 -18.39 -14.92
N ALA A 11 34.47 -18.00 -14.37
CA ALA A 11 34.91 -18.48 -13.06
C ALA A 11 34.00 -17.96 -11.93
N VAL A 12 33.59 -16.69 -11.98
CA VAL A 12 32.63 -16.10 -11.03
C VAL A 12 31.25 -16.74 -11.16
N GLU A 13 30.76 -16.98 -12.37
CA GLU A 13 29.49 -17.69 -12.62
C GLU A 13 29.53 -19.14 -12.12
N ALA A 14 30.65 -19.84 -12.31
CA ALA A 14 30.85 -21.19 -11.78
C ALA A 14 30.90 -21.17 -10.24
N TRP A 15 31.56 -20.18 -9.63
CA TRP A 15 31.62 -20.01 -8.18
C TRP A 15 30.24 -19.65 -7.57
N LEU A 16 29.46 -18.81 -8.25
CA LEU A 16 28.08 -18.48 -7.89
C LEU A 16 27.13 -19.69 -8.05
N LYS A 17 27.36 -20.57 -9.02
CA LYS A 17 26.64 -21.84 -9.16
C LYS A 17 27.00 -22.84 -8.05
N ILE A 18 28.25 -22.84 -7.58
CA ILE A 18 28.71 -23.71 -6.48
C ILE A 18 28.17 -23.22 -5.11
N LEU A 19 27.97 -21.91 -4.93
CA LEU A 19 27.30 -21.35 -3.74
C LEU A 19 25.78 -21.59 -3.74
N LYS A 20 25.19 -21.85 -4.91
CA LYS A 20 23.81 -22.34 -5.07
C LYS A 20 23.82 -23.87 -5.09
N GLU A 21 24.24 -24.51 -4.00
CA GLU A 21 23.67 -25.82 -3.72
C GLU A 21 22.15 -25.63 -3.65
N PRO A 22 21.33 -26.46 -4.33
CA PRO A 22 19.90 -26.42 -4.13
C PRO A 22 19.67 -26.83 -2.69
N LYS A 23 19.49 -25.85 -1.79
CA LYS A 23 18.84 -26.11 -0.52
C LYS A 23 17.55 -26.83 -0.88
N GLU A 24 17.37 -28.06 -0.41
CA GLU A 24 16.09 -28.74 -0.51
C GLU A 24 15.04 -27.76 -0.04
N VAL A 25 14.20 -27.28 -0.97
CA VAL A 25 13.14 -26.34 -0.65
C VAL A 25 12.15 -27.16 0.17
N TYR A 26 12.10 -26.89 1.47
CA TYR A 26 11.09 -27.47 2.34
C TYR A 26 9.72 -27.18 1.71
N ALA A 27 8.92 -28.23 1.57
CA ALA A 27 7.71 -28.23 0.79
C ALA A 27 6.64 -28.92 1.63
N ASP A 28 5.63 -28.16 2.08
CA ASP A 28 4.48 -28.72 2.78
C ASP A 28 3.25 -28.73 1.87
N GLU A 29 2.91 -29.92 1.37
CA GLU A 29 1.76 -30.13 0.49
C GLU A 29 0.41 -29.98 1.22
N ASN A 30 0.41 -29.89 2.56
CA ASN A 30 -0.81 -29.70 3.34
C ASN A 30 -1.25 -28.24 3.42
N LEU A 31 -0.37 -27.27 3.14
CA LEU A 31 -0.71 -25.85 3.16
C LEU A 31 -1.85 -25.54 2.18
N ASP A 32 -2.73 -24.63 2.59
CA ASP A 32 -3.77 -24.08 1.72
C ASP A 32 -3.15 -23.05 0.77
N PRO A 33 -3.59 -22.99 -0.50
CA PRO A 33 -3.00 -22.10 -1.48
C PRO A 33 -3.17 -20.63 -1.11
N VAL A 34 -2.20 -19.80 -1.52
CA VAL A 34 -2.17 -18.36 -1.31
C VAL A 34 -2.15 -17.63 -2.65
N LEU A 35 -2.99 -16.60 -2.75
CA LEU A 35 -2.99 -15.64 -3.85
C LEU A 35 -2.59 -14.26 -3.34
N ILE A 36 -1.51 -13.69 -3.88
CA ILE A 36 -1.05 -12.33 -3.56
C ILE A 36 -1.56 -11.34 -4.61
N VAL A 37 -2.16 -10.23 -4.14
CA VAL A 37 -2.69 -9.14 -4.97
C VAL A 37 -2.02 -7.81 -4.59
N PRO A 38 -1.37 -7.11 -5.54
CA PRO A 38 -0.60 -5.91 -5.28
C PRO A 38 -1.46 -4.64 -5.13
N GLY A 39 -0.81 -3.54 -4.73
CA GLY A 39 -1.43 -2.22 -4.70
C GLY A 39 -1.28 -1.45 -6.01
N ILE A 40 -1.68 -0.17 -5.98
CA ILE A 40 -1.46 0.77 -7.10
C ILE A 40 0.04 0.85 -7.42
N ALA A 41 0.37 0.89 -8.71
CA ALA A 41 1.75 0.84 -9.21
C ALA A 41 2.56 -0.42 -8.85
N GLY A 42 1.98 -1.40 -8.14
CA GLY A 42 2.65 -2.61 -7.66
C GLY A 42 2.65 -3.80 -8.64
N SER A 43 2.34 -3.56 -9.92
CA SER A 43 2.38 -4.57 -10.98
C SER A 43 3.27 -4.12 -12.12
N ILE A 44 4.07 -5.02 -12.69
CA ILE A 44 4.76 -4.79 -13.96
C ILE A 44 3.72 -4.62 -15.07
N LEU A 45 3.87 -3.58 -15.89
CA LEU A 45 3.10 -3.36 -17.12
C LEU A 45 3.99 -3.44 -18.34
N ASN A 46 3.54 -4.22 -19.33
CA ASN A 46 4.13 -4.28 -20.66
C ASN A 46 3.21 -3.59 -21.66
N ALA A 47 3.81 -2.84 -22.59
CA ALA A 47 3.16 -2.39 -23.80
C ALA A 47 3.27 -3.47 -24.86
N LYS A 48 2.12 -3.88 -25.41
CA LYS A 48 2.01 -4.86 -26.49
C LYS A 48 1.59 -4.16 -27.77
N ASP A 49 2.45 -4.25 -28.77
CA ASP A 49 2.20 -3.72 -30.10
C ASP A 49 1.28 -4.67 -30.88
N ALA A 50 0.17 -4.15 -31.39
CA ALA A 50 -0.86 -4.93 -32.07
C ALA A 50 -0.41 -5.45 -33.45
N GLN A 51 0.56 -4.79 -34.10
CA GLN A 51 1.02 -5.15 -35.45
C GLN A 51 2.09 -6.24 -35.41
N THR A 52 3.04 -6.10 -34.47
CA THR A 52 4.19 -6.99 -34.33
C THR A 52 3.97 -8.08 -33.28
N GLY A 53 3.05 -7.87 -32.34
CA GLY A 53 2.84 -8.73 -31.18
C GLY A 53 3.94 -8.62 -30.11
N ASN A 54 4.92 -7.73 -30.31
CA ASN A 54 6.04 -7.55 -29.39
C ASN A 54 5.56 -6.93 -28.07
N GLU A 55 6.08 -7.43 -26.97
CA GLU A 55 5.81 -6.92 -25.62
C GLU A 55 7.07 -6.31 -25.04
N GLU A 56 6.94 -5.12 -24.46
CA GLU A 56 8.04 -4.39 -23.83
C GLU A 56 7.61 -3.82 -22.48
N ARG A 57 8.45 -3.99 -21.45
CA ARG A 57 8.20 -3.42 -20.13
C ARG A 57 8.23 -1.90 -20.18
N VAL A 58 7.13 -1.29 -19.74
CA VAL A 58 6.95 0.18 -19.65
C VAL A 58 6.78 0.65 -18.21
N TRP A 59 6.49 -0.26 -17.28
CA TRP A 59 6.44 0.00 -15.84
C TRP A 59 6.79 -1.27 -15.05
N VAL A 60 7.58 -1.26 -13.97
CA VAL A 60 8.53 -0.20 -13.62
C VAL A 60 9.78 -0.36 -14.49
N ARG A 61 10.36 0.74 -14.95
CA ARG A 61 11.57 0.76 -15.76
C ARG A 61 12.41 1.95 -15.35
N ILE A 62 13.73 1.80 -15.40
CA ILE A 62 14.68 2.89 -15.18
C ILE A 62 15.25 3.42 -16.50
N TRP A 63 15.69 2.53 -17.38
CA TRP A 63 16.31 2.95 -18.64
C TRP A 63 15.29 3.57 -19.59
N GLU A 64 15.49 4.84 -19.94
CA GLU A 64 14.60 5.60 -20.83
C GLU A 64 13.14 5.65 -20.31
N ALA A 65 12.98 5.50 -18.98
CA ALA A 65 11.70 5.34 -18.29
C ALA A 65 10.69 6.39 -18.74
N ASP A 66 11.03 7.67 -18.59
CA ASP A 66 10.12 8.76 -18.90
C ASP A 66 9.82 8.88 -20.40
N ARG A 67 10.75 8.53 -21.30
CA ARG A 67 10.43 8.56 -22.75
C ARG A 67 9.43 7.47 -23.11
N GLU A 68 9.70 6.23 -22.69
CA GLU A 68 8.89 5.07 -23.05
C GLU A 68 7.52 5.10 -22.34
N PHE A 69 7.50 5.58 -21.10
CA PHE A 69 6.27 5.85 -20.36
C PHE A 69 5.37 6.83 -21.11
N ARG A 70 5.91 7.97 -21.57
CA ARG A 70 5.13 8.96 -22.33
C ARG A 70 4.66 8.42 -23.68
N ALA A 71 5.50 7.66 -24.36
CA ALA A 71 5.19 7.11 -25.68
C ALA A 71 4.10 6.03 -25.65
N LYS A 72 4.04 5.23 -24.57
CA LYS A 72 3.24 3.99 -24.57
C LYS A 72 2.19 3.91 -23.46
N LEU A 73 2.40 4.60 -22.34
CA LEU A 73 1.56 4.46 -21.15
C LEU A 73 0.56 5.60 -20.97
N TRP A 74 0.88 6.81 -21.45
CA TRP A 74 -0.09 7.91 -21.50
C TRP A 74 -1.38 7.48 -22.18
N CYS A 75 -2.49 7.95 -21.61
CA CYS A 75 -3.77 7.36 -21.83
C CYS A 75 -4.90 8.38 -21.76
N GLN A 76 -6.08 7.95 -22.19
CA GLN A 76 -7.33 8.67 -22.02
C GLN A 76 -8.39 7.72 -21.45
N PHE A 77 -9.25 8.24 -20.59
CA PHE A 77 -10.41 7.52 -20.11
C PHE A 77 -11.52 7.53 -21.15
N ASP A 78 -12.06 6.34 -21.42
CA ASP A 78 -13.25 6.13 -22.22
C ASP A 78 -14.47 5.93 -21.29
N PRO A 79 -15.39 6.92 -21.20
CA PRO A 79 -16.54 6.86 -20.31
C PRO A 79 -17.59 5.82 -20.73
N GLU A 80 -17.63 5.41 -22.00
CA GLU A 80 -18.59 4.41 -22.48
C GLU A 80 -18.21 3.02 -21.96
N THR A 81 -16.92 2.71 -21.94
CA THR A 81 -16.41 1.42 -21.49
C THR A 81 -15.92 1.43 -20.04
N GLY A 82 -15.66 2.60 -19.48
CA GLY A 82 -15.06 2.77 -18.15
C GLY A 82 -13.58 2.37 -18.10
N LYS A 83 -12.90 2.39 -19.25
CA LYS A 83 -11.51 1.95 -19.40
C LYS A 83 -10.58 3.11 -19.66
N THR A 84 -9.36 2.96 -19.19
CA THR A 84 -8.24 3.83 -19.58
C THR A 84 -7.49 3.18 -20.74
N VAL A 85 -7.45 3.84 -21.89
CA VAL A 85 -6.85 3.33 -23.14
C VAL A 85 -5.59 4.12 -23.50
N SER A 86 -4.58 3.46 -24.09
CA SER A 86 -3.35 4.15 -24.53
C SER A 86 -3.66 5.18 -25.63
N LEU A 87 -2.91 6.28 -25.66
CA LEU A 87 -3.02 7.28 -26.73
C LEU A 87 -2.52 6.75 -28.09
N ASP A 88 -1.65 5.74 -28.10
CA ASP A 88 -1.33 5.02 -29.34
C ASP A 88 -2.35 3.88 -29.55
N PRO A 89 -3.19 3.94 -30.61
CA PRO A 89 -4.20 2.92 -30.87
C PRO A 89 -3.61 1.54 -31.22
N ASN A 90 -2.30 1.46 -31.55
CA ASN A 90 -1.62 0.19 -31.80
C ASN A 90 -1.08 -0.45 -30.51
N ILE A 91 -1.12 0.25 -29.37
CA ILE A 91 -0.57 -0.23 -28.11
C ILE A 91 -1.70 -0.66 -27.18
N SER A 92 -1.59 -1.88 -26.67
CA SER A 92 -2.39 -2.38 -25.55
C SER A 92 -1.49 -2.64 -24.35
N ILE A 93 -2.01 -2.43 -23.14
CA ILE A 93 -1.25 -2.67 -21.92
C ILE A 93 -1.64 -4.03 -21.35
N VAL A 94 -0.62 -4.84 -21.08
CA VAL A 94 -0.75 -6.20 -20.56
C VAL A 94 0.11 -6.39 -19.33
N VAL A 95 -0.28 -7.34 -18.49
CA VAL A 95 0.45 -7.70 -17.26
C VAL A 95 1.05 -9.08 -17.45
N PRO A 96 2.36 -9.28 -17.20
CA PRO A 96 2.98 -10.59 -17.25
C PRO A 96 2.31 -11.61 -16.32
N GLU A 97 2.16 -12.86 -16.79
CA GLU A 97 1.60 -13.99 -16.02
C GLU A 97 2.69 -15.00 -15.61
N ASP A 98 3.95 -14.72 -15.93
CA ASP A 98 5.09 -15.58 -15.58
C ASP A 98 5.18 -15.86 -14.08
N ARG A 99 5.75 -17.03 -13.73
CA ARG A 99 5.78 -17.55 -12.34
C ARG A 99 4.39 -17.50 -11.70
N ASP A 100 3.38 -17.91 -12.47
CA ASP A 100 1.98 -17.93 -12.06
C ASP A 100 1.48 -16.57 -11.52
N GLY A 101 1.96 -15.48 -12.12
CA GLY A 101 1.64 -14.10 -11.78
C GLY A 101 2.54 -13.48 -10.70
N LEU A 102 3.44 -14.26 -10.08
CA LEU A 102 4.37 -13.74 -9.08
C LEU A 102 5.42 -12.82 -9.71
N TYR A 103 5.83 -13.08 -10.96
CA TYR A 103 6.83 -12.24 -11.64
C TYR A 103 6.40 -10.78 -11.71
N ALA A 104 5.10 -10.52 -11.97
CA ALA A 104 4.58 -9.17 -12.08
C ALA A 104 4.61 -8.36 -10.77
N ILE A 105 4.74 -9.02 -9.62
CA ILE A 105 4.59 -8.38 -8.29
C ILE A 105 5.81 -8.58 -7.38
N ASP A 106 6.79 -9.39 -7.79
CA ASP A 106 7.98 -9.74 -7.02
C ASP A 106 8.97 -8.56 -6.93
N CYS A 107 9.77 -8.31 -7.97
CA CYS A 107 10.58 -7.10 -8.11
C CYS A 107 10.19 -6.37 -9.38
N LEU A 108 9.77 -5.11 -9.23
CA LEU A 108 9.10 -4.36 -10.28
C LEU A 108 10.05 -3.91 -11.41
N ASP A 109 11.36 -3.81 -11.12
CA ASP A 109 12.41 -3.71 -12.13
C ASP A 109 13.50 -4.78 -11.91
N PRO A 110 13.34 -5.98 -12.51
CA PRO A 110 14.30 -7.07 -12.35
C PRO A 110 15.63 -6.82 -13.07
N ASP A 111 15.69 -5.87 -14.01
CA ASP A 111 16.91 -5.53 -14.75
C ASP A 111 17.84 -4.62 -13.94
N MET A 112 17.37 -4.10 -12.80
CA MET A 112 18.21 -3.31 -11.91
C MET A 112 19.14 -4.22 -11.09
N VAL A 113 20.42 -4.18 -11.43
CA VAL A 113 21.48 -4.98 -10.76
C VAL A 113 22.03 -4.29 -9.50
N ILE A 114 22.04 -2.95 -9.47
CA ILE A 114 22.54 -2.14 -8.34
C ILE A 114 21.34 -1.45 -7.68
N GLY A 115 21.14 -1.65 -6.37
CA GLY A 115 20.00 -1.07 -5.65
C GLY A 115 18.70 -1.86 -5.80
N ARG A 116 18.75 -3.12 -6.29
CA ARG A 116 17.61 -4.00 -6.55
C ARG A 116 16.56 -4.03 -5.43
N ASP A 117 17.00 -3.97 -4.18
CA ASP A 117 16.11 -3.98 -3.01
C ASP A 117 15.13 -2.80 -3.02
N SER A 118 15.50 -1.64 -3.60
CA SER A 118 14.63 -0.46 -3.68
C SER A 118 13.47 -0.58 -4.67
N VAL A 119 13.48 -1.57 -5.57
CA VAL A 119 12.38 -1.87 -6.52
C VAL A 119 11.69 -3.21 -6.25
N CYS A 120 12.15 -3.96 -5.25
CA CYS A 120 11.51 -5.20 -4.85
C CYS A 120 10.27 -4.93 -3.99
N TYR A 121 9.15 -5.53 -4.36
CA TYR A 121 7.85 -5.22 -3.78
C TYR A 121 7.36 -6.34 -2.87
N PHE A 122 6.92 -7.48 -3.41
CA PHE A 122 6.58 -8.67 -2.60
C PHE A 122 7.76 -9.64 -2.43
N HIS A 123 8.95 -9.31 -2.93
CA HIS A 123 10.10 -10.22 -2.91
C HIS A 123 10.37 -10.89 -1.57
N ASP A 124 10.46 -10.09 -0.50
CA ASP A 124 10.78 -10.61 0.82
C ASP A 124 9.64 -11.46 1.38
N MET A 125 8.38 -11.05 1.19
CA MET A 125 7.21 -11.86 1.54
C MET A 125 7.22 -13.21 0.79
N ILE A 126 7.44 -13.22 -0.53
CA ILE A 126 7.50 -14.44 -1.35
C ILE A 126 8.61 -15.37 -0.85
N LYS A 127 9.78 -14.81 -0.54
CA LYS A 127 10.93 -15.55 -0.01
C LYS A 127 10.64 -16.15 1.37
N GLU A 128 10.02 -15.39 2.27
CA GLU A 128 9.60 -15.87 3.57
C GLU A 128 8.55 -16.98 3.45
N MET A 129 7.52 -16.78 2.63
CA MET A 129 6.51 -17.82 2.37
C MET A 129 7.12 -19.11 1.81
N THR A 130 8.08 -19.00 0.88
CA THR A 130 8.82 -20.15 0.36
C THR A 130 9.58 -20.88 1.48
N SER A 131 10.16 -20.14 2.44
CA SER A 131 10.81 -20.72 3.61
C SER A 131 9.83 -21.44 4.55
N TRP A 132 8.55 -21.06 4.55
CA TRP A 132 7.50 -21.68 5.36
C TRP A 132 6.93 -22.96 4.71
N GLY A 133 7.35 -23.31 3.50
CA GLY A 133 6.89 -24.53 2.81
C GLY A 133 6.03 -24.29 1.56
N TYR A 134 5.74 -23.03 1.23
CA TYR A 134 4.99 -22.68 0.03
C TYR A 134 5.81 -22.91 -1.25
N GLN A 135 5.12 -23.30 -2.33
CA GLN A 135 5.72 -23.56 -3.63
C GLN A 135 5.03 -22.73 -4.70
N GLU A 136 5.82 -21.95 -5.44
CA GLU A 136 5.36 -21.19 -6.61
C GLU A 136 4.65 -22.10 -7.61
N GLY A 137 3.50 -21.66 -8.13
CA GLY A 137 2.71 -22.39 -9.11
C GLY A 137 1.98 -23.63 -8.58
N LYS A 138 2.11 -23.94 -7.29
CA LYS A 138 1.36 -25.03 -6.62
C LYS A 138 0.53 -24.55 -5.44
N THR A 139 1.15 -23.81 -4.53
CA THR A 139 0.50 -23.28 -3.32
C THR A 139 0.72 -21.77 -3.16
N LEU A 140 1.56 -21.15 -3.99
CA LEU A 140 1.80 -19.71 -3.99
C LEU A 140 1.64 -19.13 -5.39
N PHE A 141 0.78 -18.12 -5.50
CA PHE A 141 0.36 -17.52 -6.76
C PHE A 141 0.31 -16.00 -6.64
N GLY A 142 0.52 -15.30 -7.76
CA GLY A 142 0.37 -13.85 -7.84
C GLY A 142 -0.78 -13.45 -8.77
N PHE A 143 -1.30 -12.24 -8.57
CA PHE A 143 -2.28 -11.63 -9.46
C PHE A 143 -1.90 -10.16 -9.70
N GLY A 144 -1.02 -9.93 -10.67
CA GLY A 144 -0.78 -8.58 -11.18
C GLY A 144 -1.98 -8.09 -12.02
N TYR A 145 -2.23 -6.79 -11.98
CA TYR A 145 -3.32 -6.16 -12.75
C TYR A 145 -2.91 -4.76 -13.25
N ASP A 146 -3.63 -4.26 -14.26
CA ASP A 146 -3.42 -2.89 -14.74
C ASP A 146 -3.98 -1.90 -13.72
N PHE A 147 -3.10 -1.40 -12.86
CA PHE A 147 -3.44 -0.51 -11.76
C PHE A 147 -3.97 0.86 -12.20
N ARG A 148 -3.97 1.17 -13.51
CA ARG A 148 -4.57 2.40 -14.05
C ARG A 148 -6.10 2.29 -14.12
N GLN A 149 -6.61 1.07 -14.26
CA GLN A 149 -8.02 0.79 -14.44
C GLN A 149 -8.80 0.89 -13.12
N SER A 150 -10.12 1.00 -13.24
CA SER A 150 -11.04 0.92 -12.10
C SER A 150 -10.94 -0.44 -11.38
N ASN A 151 -11.04 -0.43 -10.05
CA ASN A 151 -11.05 -1.63 -9.21
C ASN A 151 -12.25 -2.56 -9.49
N ARG A 152 -13.28 -2.07 -10.20
CA ARG A 152 -14.45 -2.84 -10.63
C ARG A 152 -14.52 -3.08 -12.15
N LEU A 153 -13.41 -2.88 -12.86
CA LEU A 153 -13.38 -3.13 -14.31
C LEU A 153 -13.70 -4.61 -14.58
N LYS A 154 -14.69 -4.87 -15.43
CA LYS A 154 -15.22 -6.21 -15.66
C LYS A 154 -14.14 -7.20 -16.07
N GLU A 155 -13.23 -6.82 -16.97
CA GLU A 155 -12.15 -7.69 -17.45
C GLU A 155 -11.20 -8.12 -16.33
N THR A 156 -10.90 -7.22 -15.40
CA THR A 156 -10.07 -7.54 -14.23
C THR A 156 -10.81 -8.47 -13.27
N MET A 157 -12.11 -8.24 -13.05
CA MET A 157 -12.94 -9.12 -12.22
C MET A 157 -13.07 -10.52 -12.82
N ASP A 158 -13.33 -10.62 -14.13
CA ASP A 158 -13.42 -11.90 -14.83
C ASP A 158 -12.08 -12.67 -14.76
N ARG A 159 -10.94 -11.97 -14.92
CA ARG A 159 -9.60 -12.57 -14.77
C ARG A 159 -9.35 -13.06 -13.34
N LEU A 160 -9.75 -12.29 -12.32
CA LEU A 160 -9.61 -12.70 -10.92
C LEU A 160 -10.46 -13.95 -10.63
N ALA A 161 -11.70 -13.99 -11.11
CA ALA A 161 -12.56 -15.17 -10.99
C ALA A 161 -11.93 -16.41 -11.62
N ALA A 162 -11.42 -16.29 -12.86
CA ALA A 162 -10.74 -17.38 -13.56
C ALA A 162 -9.46 -17.83 -12.83
N LYS A 163 -8.69 -16.89 -12.27
CA LYS A 163 -7.49 -17.20 -11.49
C LYS A 163 -7.83 -17.97 -10.21
N LEU A 164 -8.86 -17.57 -9.48
CA LEU A 164 -9.32 -18.27 -8.27
C LEU A 164 -9.77 -19.70 -8.60
N GLU A 165 -10.54 -19.89 -9.67
CA GLU A 165 -10.97 -21.23 -10.11
C GLU A 165 -9.77 -22.11 -10.52
N ALA A 166 -8.81 -21.55 -11.26
CA ALA A 166 -7.61 -22.26 -11.68
C ALA A 166 -6.77 -22.72 -10.47
N ILE A 167 -6.56 -21.83 -9.49
CA ILE A 167 -5.82 -22.15 -8.25
C ILE A 167 -6.56 -23.22 -7.45
N TYR A 168 -7.88 -23.06 -7.27
CA TYR A 168 -8.70 -24.02 -6.53
C TYR A 168 -8.59 -25.42 -7.15
N THR A 169 -8.68 -25.52 -8.47
CA THR A 169 -8.55 -26.78 -9.21
C THR A 169 -7.13 -27.37 -9.09
N ALA A 170 -6.09 -26.54 -9.27
CA ALA A 170 -4.70 -26.97 -9.18
C ALA A 170 -4.29 -27.42 -7.76
N SER A 171 -4.94 -26.87 -6.74
CA SER A 171 -4.65 -27.13 -5.33
C SER A 171 -5.48 -28.26 -4.72
N GLY A 172 -6.13 -29.09 -5.54
CA GLY A 172 -6.94 -30.21 -5.08
C GLY A 172 -8.21 -29.77 -4.34
N GLU A 173 -8.86 -28.71 -4.84
CA GLU A 173 -10.11 -28.16 -4.29
C GLU A 173 -9.98 -27.56 -2.88
N LYS A 174 -8.77 -27.15 -2.50
CA LYS A 174 -8.55 -26.35 -1.29
C LYS A 174 -8.94 -24.90 -1.53
N LYS A 175 -9.70 -24.33 -0.60
CA LYS A 175 -10.01 -22.89 -0.60
C LYS A 175 -8.73 -22.06 -0.38
N ILE A 176 -8.74 -20.84 -0.93
CA ILE A 176 -7.56 -19.99 -1.12
C ILE A 176 -7.48 -18.91 -0.04
N ASN A 177 -6.30 -18.69 0.51
CA ASN A 177 -6.03 -17.51 1.33
C ASN A 177 -5.58 -16.36 0.42
N VAL A 178 -6.29 -15.24 0.44
CA VAL A 178 -5.95 -14.06 -0.38
C VAL A 178 -5.19 -13.07 0.50
N ILE A 179 -4.04 -12.60 0.02
CA ILE A 179 -3.26 -11.53 0.66
C ILE A 179 -3.26 -10.34 -0.27
N THR A 180 -3.72 -9.19 0.21
CA THR A 180 -3.75 -7.96 -0.59
C THR A 180 -2.89 -6.90 0.07
N HIS A 181 -2.28 -6.04 -0.74
CA HIS A 181 -1.64 -4.83 -0.24
C HIS A 181 -2.26 -3.56 -0.83
N SER A 182 -2.41 -2.52 -0.01
CA SER A 182 -2.84 -1.18 -0.45
C SER A 182 -4.12 -1.26 -1.30
N MET A 183 -4.16 -0.63 -2.48
CA MET A 183 -5.32 -0.64 -3.38
C MET A 183 -5.79 -2.04 -3.81
N GLY A 184 -4.93 -3.06 -3.73
CA GLY A 184 -5.35 -4.45 -3.97
C GLY A 184 -6.45 -4.92 -3.02
N GLY A 185 -6.50 -4.34 -1.81
CA GLY A 185 -7.59 -4.58 -0.87
C GLY A 185 -8.93 -4.02 -1.37
N LEU A 186 -8.92 -2.86 -2.04
CA LEU A 186 -10.11 -2.29 -2.66
C LEU A 186 -10.57 -3.12 -3.86
N LEU A 187 -9.63 -3.59 -4.69
CA LEU A 187 -9.91 -4.49 -5.81
C LEU A 187 -10.62 -5.76 -5.35
N VAL A 188 -10.08 -6.42 -4.31
CA VAL A 188 -10.68 -7.63 -3.76
C VAL A 188 -12.02 -7.35 -3.06
N LYS A 189 -12.16 -6.20 -2.39
CA LYS A 189 -13.44 -5.78 -1.81
C LYS A 189 -14.52 -5.55 -2.88
N CYS A 190 -14.17 -4.89 -4.00
CA CYS A 190 -15.05 -4.77 -5.17
C CYS A 190 -15.44 -6.13 -5.72
N PHE A 191 -14.47 -7.03 -5.91
CA PHE A 191 -14.73 -8.38 -6.38
C PHE A 191 -15.67 -9.15 -5.45
N MET A 192 -15.44 -9.11 -4.14
CA MET A 192 -16.30 -9.73 -3.13
C MET A 192 -17.74 -9.19 -3.17
N SER A 193 -17.91 -7.89 -3.42
CA SER A 193 -19.24 -7.28 -3.51
C SER A 193 -19.98 -7.64 -4.80
N LEU A 194 -19.26 -7.76 -5.92
CA LEU A 194 -19.85 -8.00 -7.25
C LEU A 194 -20.00 -9.49 -7.59
N HIS A 195 -19.13 -10.33 -7.04
CA HIS A 195 -19.01 -11.77 -7.30
C HIS A 195 -18.97 -12.56 -5.99
N ASN A 196 -19.91 -12.26 -5.09
CA ASN A 196 -19.96 -12.79 -3.74
C ASN A 196 -19.99 -14.33 -3.68
N ASP A 197 -20.75 -14.96 -4.59
CA ASP A 197 -20.87 -16.41 -4.73
C ASP A 197 -19.53 -17.07 -5.13
N ILE A 198 -18.80 -16.45 -6.05
CA ILE A 198 -17.47 -16.92 -6.47
C ILE A 198 -16.46 -16.74 -5.34
N PHE A 199 -16.49 -15.57 -4.68
CA PHE A 199 -15.61 -15.28 -3.55
C PHE A 199 -15.84 -16.27 -2.41
N GLU A 200 -17.09 -16.49 -2.01
CA GLU A 200 -17.45 -17.45 -0.96
C GLU A 200 -17.03 -18.88 -1.33
N LYS A 201 -17.22 -19.28 -2.59
CA LYS A 201 -16.86 -20.62 -3.07
C LYS A 201 -15.37 -20.89 -2.94
N TYR A 202 -14.53 -19.95 -3.41
CA TYR A 202 -13.10 -20.21 -3.58
C TYR A 202 -12.21 -19.66 -2.45
N VAL A 203 -12.62 -18.61 -1.73
CA VAL A 203 -11.78 -17.95 -0.73
C VAL A 203 -12.03 -18.53 0.66
N LYS A 204 -10.94 -18.83 1.38
CA LYS A 204 -10.93 -19.29 2.77
C LYS A 204 -10.81 -18.13 3.75
N SER A 205 -9.82 -17.29 3.50
CA SER A 205 -9.58 -16.08 4.27
C SER A 205 -8.97 -14.99 3.41
N TRP A 206 -9.15 -13.74 3.83
CA TRP A 206 -8.55 -12.58 3.21
C TRP A 206 -7.77 -11.79 4.27
N ILE A 207 -6.49 -11.55 3.99
CA ILE A 207 -5.58 -10.73 4.78
C ILE A 207 -5.33 -9.44 3.99
N ALA A 208 -5.86 -8.32 4.47
CA ALA A 208 -5.57 -7.00 3.92
C ALA A 208 -4.39 -6.36 4.65
N ILE A 209 -3.42 -5.83 3.91
CA ILE A 209 -2.25 -5.13 4.44
C ILE A 209 -2.25 -3.70 3.90
N ALA A 210 -2.25 -2.73 4.80
CA ALA A 210 -2.22 -1.29 4.51
C ALA A 210 -3.29 -0.83 3.50
N ALA A 211 -4.49 -1.43 3.52
CA ALA A 211 -5.54 -1.12 2.55
C ALA A 211 -6.25 0.22 2.88
N PRO A 212 -6.34 1.17 1.93
CA PRO A 212 -6.99 2.47 2.16
C PRO A 212 -8.51 2.38 2.00
N PHE A 213 -9.21 1.73 2.93
CA PHE A 213 -10.65 1.45 2.78
C PHE A 213 -11.52 2.70 2.60
N GLN A 214 -11.11 3.84 3.15
CA GLN A 214 -11.78 5.14 2.97
C GLN A 214 -10.97 6.12 2.12
N GLY A 215 -9.90 5.65 1.46
CA GLY A 215 -9.00 6.46 0.65
C GLY A 215 -7.75 6.96 1.39
N ALA A 216 -6.93 7.72 0.68
CA ALA A 216 -5.70 8.34 1.18
C ALA A 216 -5.76 9.86 0.90
N PRO A 217 -6.54 10.62 1.69
CA PRO A 217 -7.06 11.93 1.29
C PRO A 217 -6.00 12.95 0.85
N GLY A 218 -5.02 13.24 1.71
CA GLY A 218 -4.02 14.27 1.45
C GLY A 218 -3.07 13.85 0.33
N TYR A 219 -2.62 12.60 0.36
CA TYR A 219 -1.70 12.05 -0.65
C TYR A 219 -2.33 12.08 -2.05
N VAL A 220 -3.58 11.63 -2.18
CA VAL A 220 -4.30 11.58 -3.45
C VAL A 220 -4.68 12.97 -3.95
N THR A 221 -5.06 13.88 -3.04
CA THR A 221 -5.34 15.29 -3.39
C THR A 221 -4.13 15.96 -4.01
N SER A 222 -2.94 15.78 -3.42
CA SER A 222 -1.70 16.33 -3.98
C SER A 222 -1.27 15.60 -5.26
N THR A 223 -1.52 14.29 -5.36
CA THR A 223 -1.24 13.51 -6.58
C THR A 223 -2.08 14.01 -7.77
N LEU A 224 -3.37 14.26 -7.56
CA LEU A 224 -4.28 14.80 -8.59
C LEU A 224 -3.97 16.25 -8.97
N MET A 225 -3.37 17.04 -8.07
CA MET A 225 -3.02 18.44 -8.34
C MET A 225 -1.63 18.58 -8.98
N ASN A 226 -0.63 17.91 -8.42
CA ASN A 226 0.79 18.15 -8.76
C ASN A 226 1.48 16.95 -9.41
N GLY A 227 0.84 15.78 -9.42
CA GLY A 227 1.49 14.50 -9.69
C GLY A 227 2.25 13.95 -8.49
N MET A 228 2.84 12.77 -8.70
CA MET A 228 3.63 12.08 -7.69
C MET A 228 4.94 11.55 -8.28
N SER A 229 5.93 11.33 -7.42
CA SER A 229 7.13 10.57 -7.76
C SER A 229 7.32 9.46 -6.76
N PHE A 230 7.69 8.27 -7.26
CA PHE A 230 7.89 7.08 -6.44
C PHE A 230 9.32 6.97 -5.88
N VAL A 231 10.20 7.91 -6.26
CA VAL A 231 11.60 7.95 -5.84
C VAL A 231 11.92 9.39 -5.44
N SER A 232 12.63 9.58 -4.34
CA SER A 232 13.04 10.90 -3.85
C SER A 232 14.53 11.15 -4.10
N GLY A 233 14.93 12.43 -4.17
CA GLY A 233 16.33 12.81 -4.38
C GLY A 233 16.81 12.68 -5.83
N TRP A 234 18.13 12.54 -6.01
CA TRP A 234 18.78 12.53 -7.33
C TRP A 234 18.40 11.31 -8.18
N GLU A 235 17.94 10.23 -7.56
CA GLU A 235 17.52 9.01 -8.24
C GLU A 235 16.25 9.25 -9.08
N ALA A 236 15.39 10.20 -8.68
CA ALA A 236 14.17 10.56 -9.40
C ALA A 236 14.42 11.01 -10.86
N TYR A 237 15.62 11.51 -11.19
CA TYR A 237 15.99 11.88 -12.57
C TYR A 237 16.06 10.69 -13.53
N PHE A 238 16.22 9.48 -13.00
CA PHE A 238 16.25 8.24 -13.80
C PHE A 238 14.88 7.55 -13.86
N PHE A 239 13.87 8.09 -13.17
CA PHE A 239 12.51 7.56 -13.15
C PHE A 239 11.55 8.48 -13.91
N VAL A 240 10.28 8.07 -13.98
CA VAL A 240 9.21 8.86 -14.60
C VAL A 240 9.06 10.19 -13.86
N SER A 241 9.04 11.29 -14.62
CA SER A 241 8.90 12.62 -14.03
C SER A 241 7.55 12.79 -13.34
N LYS A 242 7.50 13.62 -12.28
CA LYS A 242 6.27 13.92 -11.54
C LYS A 242 5.15 14.40 -12.47
N TRP A 243 5.48 15.22 -13.46
CA TRP A 243 4.52 15.73 -14.44
C TRP A 243 4.07 14.66 -15.45
N SER A 244 4.99 13.84 -15.98
CA SER A 244 4.58 12.71 -16.83
C SER A 244 3.60 11.79 -16.11
N MET A 245 3.85 11.51 -14.82
CA MET A 245 2.98 10.71 -13.98
C MET A 245 1.63 11.41 -13.72
N HIS A 246 1.62 12.72 -13.46
CA HIS A 246 0.38 13.50 -13.36
C HIS A 246 -0.51 13.31 -14.59
N GLN A 247 0.04 13.48 -15.79
CA GLN A 247 -0.70 13.37 -17.05
C GLN A 247 -1.24 11.96 -17.29
N LEU A 248 -0.60 10.92 -16.73
CA LEU A 248 -1.18 9.57 -16.72
C LEU A 248 -2.36 9.48 -15.75
N LEU A 249 -2.11 9.84 -14.48
CA LEU A 249 -3.02 9.54 -13.38
C LEU A 249 -4.33 10.32 -13.46
N ILE A 250 -4.34 11.51 -14.05
CA ILE A 250 -5.56 12.32 -14.22
C ILE A 250 -6.65 11.61 -15.05
N GLU A 251 -6.25 10.63 -15.87
CA GLU A 251 -7.12 9.78 -16.71
C GLU A 251 -7.26 8.33 -16.19
N CYS A 252 -6.79 8.05 -14.98
CA CYS A 252 -6.83 6.71 -14.36
C CYS A 252 -7.92 6.63 -13.27
N PRO A 253 -8.99 5.83 -13.43
CA PRO A 253 -10.00 5.65 -12.38
C PRO A 253 -9.46 5.24 -11.01
N SER A 254 -8.37 4.47 -10.98
CA SER A 254 -7.76 4.01 -9.75
C SER A 254 -7.38 5.12 -8.78
N ILE A 255 -6.83 6.25 -9.27
CA ILE A 255 -6.43 7.34 -8.37
C ILE A 255 -7.65 8.07 -7.79
N TYR A 256 -8.73 8.20 -8.57
CA TYR A 256 -9.98 8.80 -8.12
C TYR A 256 -10.68 7.91 -7.09
N GLU A 257 -10.57 6.59 -7.23
CA GLU A 257 -11.10 5.61 -6.27
C GLU A 257 -10.34 5.62 -4.92
N LEU A 258 -9.17 6.25 -4.85
CA LEU A 258 -8.41 6.47 -3.62
C LEU A 258 -8.69 7.83 -2.96
N MET A 259 -9.52 8.70 -3.57
CA MET A 259 -9.93 9.96 -2.97
C MET A 259 -10.71 9.72 -1.66
N ALA A 260 -10.68 10.72 -0.77
CA ALA A 260 -11.41 10.69 0.49
C ALA A 260 -12.87 10.24 0.30
N CYS A 261 -13.29 9.26 1.10
CA CYS A 261 -14.68 8.85 1.16
C CYS A 261 -15.54 10.00 1.69
N LEU A 262 -16.56 10.37 0.91
CA LEU A 262 -17.46 11.49 1.23
C LEU A 262 -18.51 11.13 2.29
N ASP A 263 -18.81 9.83 2.41
CA ASP A 263 -19.84 9.31 3.31
C ASP A 263 -19.25 8.81 4.64
N HIS A 264 -17.92 8.84 4.78
CA HIS A 264 -17.23 8.48 6.01
C HIS A 264 -17.16 9.67 6.96
N GLU A 265 -17.53 9.45 8.21
CA GLU A 265 -17.43 10.45 9.27
C GLU A 265 -15.99 10.49 9.80
N TRP A 266 -15.16 11.31 9.16
CA TRP A 266 -13.76 11.47 9.55
C TRP A 266 -13.61 12.14 10.93
N GLU A 267 -12.73 11.60 11.78
CA GLU A 267 -12.34 12.27 13.03
C GLU A 267 -11.69 13.63 12.71
N HIS A 268 -10.78 13.63 11.75
CA HIS A 268 -10.15 14.82 11.19
C HIS A 268 -10.57 14.96 9.74
N ASN A 269 -11.57 15.79 9.47
CA ASN A 269 -12.09 15.99 8.13
C ASN A 269 -10.97 16.40 7.14
N PRO A 270 -10.74 15.64 6.07
CA PRO A 270 -9.74 15.99 5.07
C PRO A 270 -10.16 17.24 4.31
N GLN A 271 -9.21 18.13 4.09
CA GLN A 271 -9.44 19.46 3.53
C GLN A 271 -8.38 19.82 2.49
N LEU A 272 -8.78 20.65 1.53
CA LEU A 272 -7.87 21.42 0.70
C LEU A 272 -7.84 22.85 1.22
N GLN A 273 -6.66 23.36 1.53
CA GLN A 273 -6.44 24.72 2.02
C GLN A 273 -5.59 25.51 1.03
N ILE A 274 -5.94 26.78 0.82
CA ILE A 274 -5.20 27.66 -0.11
C ILE A 274 -5.08 29.03 0.53
N TRP A 275 -3.84 29.50 0.70
CA TRP A 275 -3.59 30.91 0.97
C TRP A 275 -3.82 31.70 -0.32
N LYS A 276 -4.94 32.39 -0.44
CA LYS A 276 -5.26 33.21 -1.62
C LYS A 276 -4.85 34.65 -1.44
N GLU A 277 -4.37 35.24 -2.53
CA GLU A 277 -4.09 36.68 -2.59
C GLU A 277 -5.39 37.44 -2.83
N ILE A 278 -5.64 38.46 -2.02
CA ILE A 278 -6.80 39.35 -2.12
C ILE A 278 -6.32 40.78 -2.21
N GLN A 279 -6.77 41.48 -3.25
CA GLN A 279 -6.47 42.88 -3.46
C GLN A 279 -7.29 43.75 -2.50
N ILE A 280 -6.61 44.49 -1.62
CA ILE A 280 -7.21 45.53 -0.79
C ILE A 280 -6.82 46.84 -1.46
N GLY A 281 -7.76 47.51 -2.14
CA GLY A 281 -7.49 48.60 -3.09
C GLY A 281 -6.38 49.61 -2.71
N ASN A 282 -5.78 50.23 -3.73
CA ASN A 282 -4.50 51.00 -3.77
C ASN A 282 -3.25 50.19 -4.15
N GLY A 283 -3.42 48.95 -4.62
CA GLY A 283 -2.31 48.10 -5.07
C GLY A 283 -1.65 47.29 -3.95
N ASP A 284 -2.23 47.33 -2.74
CA ASP A 284 -1.86 46.46 -1.64
C ASP A 284 -2.64 45.14 -1.72
N SER A 285 -1.98 44.03 -1.40
CA SER A 285 -2.61 42.72 -1.30
C SER A 285 -2.49 42.15 0.12
N THR A 286 -3.41 41.26 0.47
CA THR A 286 -3.38 40.45 1.69
C THR A 286 -3.55 38.99 1.35
N ALA A 287 -3.07 38.10 2.22
CA ALA A 287 -3.35 36.68 2.15
C ALA A 287 -4.53 36.30 3.05
N ILE A 288 -5.43 35.44 2.57
CA ILE A 288 -6.45 34.77 3.39
C ILE A 288 -6.38 33.27 3.13
N LEU A 289 -6.43 32.49 4.21
CA LEU A 289 -6.54 31.04 4.12
C LEU A 289 -7.99 30.63 3.85
N GLU A 290 -8.25 30.13 2.64
CA GLU A 290 -9.51 29.47 2.31
C GLU A 290 -9.39 27.96 2.54
N THR A 291 -10.47 27.33 2.99
CA THR A 291 -10.55 25.90 3.29
C THR A 291 -11.74 25.31 2.56
N PHE A 292 -11.52 24.19 1.88
CA PHE A 292 -12.50 23.49 1.07
C PHE A 292 -12.66 22.06 1.57
N SER A 293 -13.90 21.62 1.75
CA SER A 293 -14.23 20.21 1.94
C SER A 293 -13.84 19.38 0.70
N PRO A 294 -13.83 18.04 0.79
CA PRO A 294 -13.54 17.20 -0.38
C PRO A 294 -14.49 17.44 -1.56
N ILE A 295 -15.77 17.77 -1.28
CA ILE A 295 -16.77 18.10 -2.31
C ILE A 295 -16.44 19.44 -2.97
N GLU A 296 -16.16 20.47 -2.18
CA GLU A 296 -15.85 21.81 -2.69
C GLU A 296 -14.52 21.84 -3.47
N SER A 297 -13.57 20.99 -3.07
CA SER A 297 -12.27 20.82 -3.72
C SER A 297 -12.39 20.43 -5.20
N VAL A 298 -13.45 19.73 -5.60
CA VAL A 298 -13.73 19.39 -7.01
C VAL A 298 -13.81 20.65 -7.90
N SER A 299 -14.38 21.73 -7.39
CA SER A 299 -14.46 23.01 -8.11
C SER A 299 -13.07 23.63 -8.28
N ILE A 300 -12.21 23.49 -7.27
CA ILE A 300 -10.82 23.95 -7.32
C ILE A 300 -10.01 23.16 -8.33
N PHE A 301 -10.07 21.82 -8.30
CA PHE A 301 -9.41 20.98 -9.31
C PHE A 301 -9.86 21.34 -10.73
N THR A 302 -11.17 21.53 -10.93
CA THR A 302 -11.72 21.91 -12.23
C THR A 302 -11.12 23.21 -12.74
N GLN A 303 -10.94 24.21 -11.88
CA GLN A 303 -10.40 25.51 -12.25
C GLN A 303 -8.88 25.45 -12.46
N ALA A 304 -8.15 24.86 -11.51
CA ALA A 304 -6.70 24.75 -11.53
C ALA A 304 -6.18 23.99 -12.75
N LEU A 305 -6.89 22.93 -13.16
CA LEU A 305 -6.51 22.06 -14.28
C LEU A 305 -7.27 22.40 -15.56
N SER A 306 -7.99 23.52 -15.62
CA SER A 306 -8.85 23.88 -16.78
C SER A 306 -8.07 24.07 -18.08
N VAL A 307 -6.81 24.47 -17.99
CA VAL A 307 -5.89 24.67 -19.11
C VAL A 307 -4.81 23.60 -19.17
N ASN A 308 -4.92 22.52 -18.38
CA ASN A 308 -3.95 21.44 -18.40
C ASN A 308 -4.02 20.72 -19.76
N GLU A 309 -2.86 20.60 -20.41
CA GLU A 309 -2.72 20.00 -21.72
C GLU A 309 -1.48 19.11 -21.81
N LEU A 310 -1.59 18.12 -22.69
CA LEU A 310 -0.58 17.12 -22.97
C LEU A 310 -0.17 17.22 -24.43
N SER A 311 1.10 17.50 -24.71
CA SER A 311 1.61 17.45 -26.09
C SER A 311 2.04 16.02 -26.45
N TYR A 312 1.30 15.40 -27.37
CA TYR A 312 1.53 14.03 -27.83
C TYR A 312 1.51 13.96 -29.36
N GLY A 313 2.59 13.47 -29.97
CA GLY A 313 2.69 13.36 -31.43
C GLY A 313 2.60 14.70 -32.18
N GLY A 314 2.90 15.83 -31.51
CA GLY A 314 2.75 17.18 -32.06
C GLY A 314 1.32 17.73 -32.01
N VAL A 315 0.42 17.07 -31.29
CA VAL A 315 -0.96 17.51 -31.02
C VAL A 315 -1.10 17.77 -29.52
N ASP A 316 -1.69 18.91 -29.16
CA ASP A 316 -1.99 19.24 -27.79
C ASP A 316 -3.38 18.67 -27.42
N ILE A 317 -3.40 17.80 -26.41
CA ILE A 317 -4.58 17.07 -25.94
C ILE A 317 -4.98 17.67 -24.59
N PRO A 318 -6.18 18.27 -24.46
CA PRO A 318 -6.66 18.76 -23.17
C PRO A 318 -6.84 17.62 -22.17
N LEU A 319 -6.26 17.75 -20.98
CA LEU A 319 -6.40 16.80 -19.87
C LEU A 319 -6.87 17.53 -18.60
N PRO A 320 -8.08 18.10 -18.58
CA PRO A 320 -8.59 18.75 -17.38
C PRO A 320 -8.89 17.71 -16.29
N PHE A 321 -9.20 18.19 -15.08
CA PHE A 321 -9.74 17.30 -14.05
C PHE A 321 -10.98 16.55 -14.56
N ASN A 322 -10.89 15.22 -14.59
CA ASN A 322 -11.84 14.39 -15.33
C ASN A 322 -13.05 14.02 -14.45
N LYS A 323 -14.15 14.77 -14.65
CA LYS A 323 -15.40 14.56 -13.89
C LYS A 323 -16.11 13.26 -14.23
N GLU A 324 -15.88 12.69 -15.42
CA GLU A 324 -16.47 11.40 -15.80
C GLU A 324 -15.78 10.26 -15.05
N VAL A 325 -14.46 10.34 -14.90
CA VAL A 325 -13.70 9.43 -14.04
C VAL A 325 -14.16 9.55 -12.58
N LEU A 326 -14.35 10.76 -12.08
CA LEU A 326 -14.88 10.98 -10.72
C LEU A 326 -16.28 10.35 -10.53
N GLN A 327 -17.19 10.49 -11.50
CA GLN A 327 -18.49 9.82 -11.47
C GLN A 327 -18.35 8.31 -11.43
N TRP A 328 -17.39 7.76 -12.18
CA TRP A 328 -17.11 6.32 -12.18
C TRP A 328 -16.62 5.84 -10.83
N ALA A 329 -15.70 6.58 -10.21
CA ALA A 329 -15.15 6.31 -8.88
C ALA A 329 -16.21 6.39 -7.77
N ASN A 330 -17.15 7.34 -7.86
CA ASN A 330 -18.27 7.43 -6.91
C ASN A 330 -19.15 6.17 -6.96
N LYS A 331 -19.43 5.61 -8.15
CA LYS A 331 -20.13 4.31 -8.26
C LYS A 331 -19.31 3.16 -7.66
N THR A 332 -18.00 3.18 -7.81
CA THR A 332 -17.12 2.19 -7.16
C THR A 332 -17.23 2.28 -5.64
N ARG A 333 -17.29 3.50 -5.09
CA ARG A 333 -17.49 3.72 -3.65
C ARG A 333 -18.80 3.13 -3.12
N GLU A 334 -19.90 3.30 -3.86
CA GLU A 334 -21.20 2.67 -3.51
C GLU A 334 -21.11 1.14 -3.43
N ILE A 335 -20.31 0.52 -4.30
CA ILE A 335 -20.05 -0.92 -4.26
C ILE A 335 -19.19 -1.27 -3.04
N LEU A 336 -18.12 -0.52 -2.77
CA LEU A 336 -17.25 -0.75 -1.62
C LEU A 336 -17.97 -0.59 -0.27
N SER A 337 -18.94 0.33 -0.17
CA SER A 337 -19.72 0.57 1.05
C SER A 337 -20.82 -0.47 1.27
N SER A 338 -21.30 -1.12 0.20
CA SER A 338 -22.31 -2.17 0.28
C SER A 338 -21.74 -3.59 0.42
N ALA A 339 -20.41 -3.74 0.36
CA ALA A 339 -19.72 -5.01 0.44
C ALA A 339 -19.99 -5.73 1.78
N LYS A 340 -20.27 -7.04 1.72
CA LYS A 340 -20.48 -7.89 2.90
C LYS A 340 -19.58 -9.12 2.82
N LEU A 341 -18.86 -9.38 3.91
CA LEU A 341 -18.06 -10.57 4.04
C LEU A 341 -18.97 -11.80 4.19
N PRO A 342 -18.80 -12.87 3.39
CA PRO A 342 -19.52 -14.12 3.61
C PRO A 342 -19.14 -14.75 4.95
N GLU A 343 -20.10 -15.32 5.67
CA GLU A 343 -19.87 -15.92 7.01
C GLU A 343 -18.83 -17.05 7.02
N SER A 344 -18.64 -17.71 5.88
CA SER A 344 -17.68 -18.80 5.72
C SER A 344 -16.24 -18.34 5.43
N VAL A 345 -16.02 -17.03 5.22
CA VAL A 345 -14.72 -16.43 4.90
C VAL A 345 -14.22 -15.62 6.09
N LYS A 346 -12.96 -15.85 6.49
CA LYS A 346 -12.31 -15.05 7.54
C LYS A 346 -11.66 -13.80 6.97
N PHE A 347 -11.74 -12.69 7.68
CA PHE A 347 -11.05 -11.45 7.30
C PHE A 347 -10.07 -11.01 8.38
N TYR A 348 -8.89 -10.56 7.96
CA TYR A 348 -7.84 -10.03 8.80
C TYR A 348 -7.30 -8.74 8.21
N ASN A 349 -6.90 -7.81 9.07
CA ASN A 349 -6.39 -6.50 8.64
C ASN A 349 -5.08 -6.18 9.36
N VAL A 350 -4.06 -5.82 8.59
CA VAL A 350 -2.81 -5.23 9.07
C VAL A 350 -2.75 -3.81 8.53
N TYR A 351 -2.52 -2.82 9.38
CA TYR A 351 -2.41 -1.42 8.97
C TYR A 351 -1.14 -0.80 9.53
N GLY A 352 -0.56 0.19 8.86
CA GLY A 352 0.64 0.84 9.38
C GLY A 352 0.31 2.00 10.33
N THR A 353 1.20 2.27 11.28
CA THR A 353 1.08 3.33 12.28
C THR A 353 2.41 4.08 12.46
N GLY A 354 2.41 5.15 13.25
CA GLY A 354 3.62 5.83 13.70
C GLY A 354 4.29 6.71 12.64
N ARG A 355 3.61 7.03 11.54
CA ARG A 355 4.08 7.95 10.50
C ARG A 355 3.13 9.12 10.33
N ASP A 356 3.71 10.30 10.20
CA ASP A 356 3.02 11.50 9.74
C ASP A 356 2.43 11.25 8.35
N THR A 357 1.10 11.17 8.29
CA THR A 357 0.37 10.77 7.09
C THR A 357 -0.54 11.89 6.60
N PRO A 358 -0.40 12.33 5.33
CA PRO A 358 -1.18 13.45 4.80
C PRO A 358 -2.70 13.24 4.84
N GLN A 359 -3.38 14.01 5.68
CA GLN A 359 -4.84 14.06 5.75
C GLN A 359 -5.40 15.23 4.94
N SER A 360 -4.79 16.41 5.08
CA SER A 360 -5.18 17.63 4.37
C SER A 360 -3.99 18.24 3.64
N VAL A 361 -4.27 18.99 2.58
CA VAL A 361 -3.24 19.63 1.74
C VAL A 361 -3.41 21.14 1.80
N CYS A 362 -2.32 21.87 1.95
CA CYS A 362 -2.29 23.33 1.94
C CYS A 362 -1.31 23.87 0.88
N TYR A 363 -1.76 24.84 0.08
CA TYR A 363 -0.94 25.54 -0.92
C TYR A 363 -0.77 27.02 -0.60
N GLY A 364 0.41 27.55 -0.93
CA GLY A 364 0.79 28.93 -0.64
C GLY A 364 1.11 29.14 0.85
N SER A 365 1.38 30.39 1.20
CA SER A 365 1.59 30.82 2.58
C SER A 365 1.11 32.26 2.77
N ALA A 366 1.08 32.74 4.01
CA ALA A 366 0.77 34.14 4.29
C ALA A 366 1.75 35.10 3.58
N ASP A 367 3.02 34.71 3.43
CA ASP A 367 4.07 35.52 2.80
C ASP A 367 4.13 35.34 1.27
N SER A 368 3.60 34.23 0.75
CA SER A 368 3.56 33.89 -0.68
C SER A 368 2.19 33.29 -1.03
N PRO A 369 1.12 34.10 -1.05
CA PRO A 369 -0.21 33.64 -1.39
C PRO A 369 -0.35 33.33 -2.88
N VAL A 370 -1.33 32.50 -3.21
CA VAL A 370 -1.68 32.08 -4.57
C VAL A 370 -2.60 33.13 -5.21
N SER A 371 -2.14 33.73 -6.30
CA SER A 371 -2.89 34.71 -7.09
C SER A 371 -3.78 34.06 -8.16
N ASP A 372 -3.32 32.96 -8.76
CA ASP A 372 -4.05 32.21 -9.78
C ASP A 372 -4.09 30.72 -9.43
N LEU A 373 -5.30 30.13 -9.48
CA LEU A 373 -5.48 28.71 -9.24
C LEU A 373 -4.76 27.82 -10.26
N GLN A 374 -4.47 28.35 -11.46
CA GLN A 374 -3.70 27.64 -12.49
C GLN A 374 -2.22 27.45 -12.11
N GLU A 375 -1.73 28.14 -11.08
CA GLU A 375 -0.38 27.94 -10.54
C GLU A 375 -0.30 26.70 -9.63
N LEU A 376 -1.42 26.29 -9.03
CA LEU A 376 -1.47 25.20 -8.04
C LEU A 376 -0.73 23.93 -8.47
N PRO A 377 -0.83 23.44 -9.72
CA PRO A 377 -0.13 22.23 -10.16
C PRO A 377 1.40 22.32 -10.02
N PHE A 378 1.95 23.52 -10.03
CA PHE A 378 3.40 23.78 -9.98
C PHE A 378 3.91 24.23 -8.61
N LEU A 379 3.01 24.37 -7.63
CA LEU A 379 3.37 24.71 -6.25
C LEU A 379 3.67 23.46 -5.42
N ASP A 380 4.54 23.63 -4.43
CA ASP A 380 4.76 22.61 -3.42
C ASP A 380 3.60 22.60 -2.42
N ALA A 381 3.09 21.39 -2.18
CA ALA A 381 2.08 21.13 -1.17
C ALA A 381 2.73 21.07 0.21
N THR A 382 2.05 21.66 1.19
CA THR A 382 2.29 21.38 2.62
C THR A 382 1.19 20.48 3.15
N TYR A 383 1.50 19.60 4.09
CA TYR A 383 0.56 18.60 4.59
C TYR A 383 0.20 18.86 6.04
N ILE A 384 -1.08 18.67 6.35
CA ILE A 384 -1.55 18.51 7.72
C ILE A 384 -1.73 17.01 7.92
N ASN A 385 -0.95 16.47 8.85
CA ASN A 385 -0.78 15.04 9.00
C ASN A 385 -1.57 14.50 10.20
N VAL A 386 -1.98 13.24 10.07
CA VAL A 386 -2.52 12.39 11.14
C VAL A 386 -1.65 11.13 11.24
N ASP A 387 -1.92 10.28 12.24
CA ASP A 387 -1.23 9.00 12.35
C ASP A 387 -1.62 8.05 11.20
N GLY A 388 -0.65 7.27 10.73
CA GLY A 388 -0.78 6.33 9.61
C GLY A 388 0.55 5.73 9.21
N ASP A 389 0.65 5.34 7.94
CA ASP A 389 1.83 4.68 7.38
C ASP A 389 2.65 5.59 6.42
N GLY A 390 2.34 6.88 6.40
CA GLY A 390 2.92 7.89 5.50
C GLY A 390 2.12 8.08 4.21
N THR A 391 1.20 7.17 3.89
CA THR A 391 0.29 7.28 2.73
C THR A 391 -1.18 7.20 3.16
N VAL A 392 -1.52 6.21 3.97
CA VAL A 392 -2.88 5.88 4.39
C VAL A 392 -3.06 6.18 5.87
N PRO A 393 -4.01 7.06 6.24
CA PRO A 393 -4.35 7.31 7.64
C PRO A 393 -4.81 6.03 8.35
N VAL A 394 -4.46 5.86 9.63
CA VAL A 394 -4.93 4.72 10.45
C VAL A 394 -6.45 4.60 10.41
N GLU A 395 -7.15 5.73 10.50
CA GLU A 395 -8.61 5.78 10.43
C GLU A 395 -9.16 5.14 9.15
N SER A 396 -8.59 5.48 8.00
CA SER A 396 -8.97 4.91 6.70
C SER A 396 -8.69 3.41 6.64
N ALA A 397 -7.53 2.99 7.13
CA ALA A 397 -7.12 1.59 7.09
C ALA A 397 -7.94 0.69 8.02
N LYS A 398 -8.51 1.23 9.10
CA LYS A 398 -9.39 0.50 10.03
C LYS A 398 -10.86 0.51 9.62
N ALA A 399 -11.29 1.49 8.84
CA ALA A 399 -12.69 1.67 8.45
C ALA A 399 -13.10 0.74 7.28
N ASP A 400 -12.78 -0.55 7.40
CA ASP A 400 -13.09 -1.56 6.38
C ASP A 400 -14.58 -1.93 6.32
N GLY A 401 -15.32 -1.78 7.42
CA GLY A 401 -16.74 -2.10 7.51
C GLY A 401 -17.06 -3.60 7.49
N LEU A 402 -16.08 -4.46 7.75
CA LEU A 402 -16.18 -5.92 7.76
C LEU A 402 -16.03 -6.47 9.18
N ASP A 403 -16.56 -7.68 9.40
CA ASP A 403 -16.33 -8.41 10.64
C ASP A 403 -14.94 -9.10 10.57
N ALA A 404 -13.93 -8.45 11.14
CA ALA A 404 -12.55 -8.94 11.11
C ALA A 404 -12.28 -9.81 12.32
N GLU A 405 -11.57 -10.92 12.11
CA GLU A 405 -11.09 -11.78 13.19
C GLU A 405 -9.96 -11.08 13.98
N ALA A 406 -9.18 -10.21 13.32
CA ALA A 406 -8.19 -9.35 13.97
C ALA A 406 -7.86 -8.10 13.12
N ARG A 407 -7.53 -7.00 13.80
CA ARG A 407 -6.92 -5.79 13.22
C ARG A 407 -5.64 -5.45 13.97
N VAL A 408 -4.51 -5.37 13.27
CA VAL A 408 -3.18 -5.23 13.87
C VAL A 408 -2.45 -4.03 13.26
N GLY A 409 -2.08 -3.04 14.08
CA GLY A 409 -1.34 -1.85 13.65
C GLY A 409 0.17 -2.02 13.76
N ILE A 410 0.95 -1.91 12.71
CA ILE A 410 2.41 -2.09 12.77
C ILE A 410 3.10 -0.75 12.51
N PRO A 411 3.95 -0.25 13.42
CA PRO A 411 4.74 0.95 13.17
C PRO A 411 5.59 0.76 11.90
N GLY A 412 5.36 1.56 10.87
CA GLY A 412 5.93 1.25 9.56
C GLY A 412 5.57 2.23 8.47
N GLU A 413 6.41 2.26 7.44
CA GLU A 413 6.11 2.95 6.18
C GLU A 413 5.22 2.05 5.30
N HIS A 414 4.33 2.67 4.52
CA HIS A 414 3.30 2.02 3.70
C HIS A 414 3.81 0.82 2.92
N ARG A 415 4.93 0.95 2.19
CA ARG A 415 5.53 -0.17 1.47
C ARG A 415 6.42 -1.03 2.37
N GLY A 416 7.17 -0.42 3.29
CA GLY A 416 8.06 -1.10 4.22
C GLY A 416 7.37 -2.18 5.06
N ILE A 417 6.07 -2.07 5.32
CA ILE A 417 5.29 -3.08 6.06
C ILE A 417 5.30 -4.47 5.40
N LEU A 418 5.51 -4.55 4.08
CA LEU A 418 5.63 -5.82 3.35
C LEU A 418 6.96 -6.55 3.59
N CYS A 419 7.95 -5.85 4.14
CA CYS A 419 9.27 -6.38 4.48
C CYS A 419 9.46 -6.51 6.00
N ASP A 420 8.44 -6.19 6.78
CA ASP A 420 8.51 -6.17 8.23
C ASP A 420 8.40 -7.57 8.85
N LYS A 421 9.24 -7.84 9.85
CA LYS A 421 9.31 -9.16 10.51
C LYS A 421 8.07 -9.46 11.34
N HIS A 422 7.43 -8.46 11.93
CA HIS A 422 6.18 -8.65 12.66
C HIS A 422 5.06 -9.00 11.68
N THR A 423 4.97 -8.31 10.53
CA THR A 423 4.04 -8.67 9.45
C THR A 423 4.23 -10.14 9.04
N PHE A 424 5.47 -10.57 8.80
CA PHE A 424 5.75 -11.96 8.44
C PHE A 424 5.27 -12.96 9.50
N ARG A 425 5.54 -12.70 10.79
CA ARG A 425 5.10 -13.57 11.88
C ARG A 425 3.58 -13.65 11.98
N ILE A 426 2.88 -12.52 11.87
CA ILE A 426 1.42 -12.44 11.92
C ILE A 426 0.79 -13.19 10.73
N VAL A 427 1.27 -12.91 9.51
CA VAL A 427 0.77 -13.57 8.29
C VAL A 427 1.02 -15.07 8.36
N ARG A 428 2.22 -15.50 8.75
CA ARG A 428 2.55 -16.93 8.93
C ARG A 428 1.61 -17.63 9.91
N HIS A 429 1.28 -16.95 11.02
CA HIS A 429 0.36 -17.46 12.03
C HIS A 429 -1.06 -17.60 11.48
N TRP A 430 -1.62 -16.56 10.84
CA TRP A 430 -2.98 -16.61 10.29
C TRP A 430 -3.12 -17.65 9.17
N LEU A 431 -2.06 -17.87 8.39
CA LEU A 431 -1.99 -18.93 7.38
C LEU A 431 -1.81 -20.33 7.98
N LYS A 432 -1.49 -20.44 9.27
CA LYS A 432 -1.14 -21.69 9.96
C LYS A 432 0.02 -22.43 9.30
N ALA A 433 1.00 -21.69 8.79
CA ALA A 433 2.18 -22.22 8.12
C ALA A 433 3.31 -22.61 9.11
N ASP A 434 3.00 -22.75 10.41
CA ASP A 434 3.87 -23.35 11.42
C ASP A 434 3.09 -23.77 12.69
N HIS A 435 3.69 -24.66 13.48
CA HIS A 435 3.53 -24.74 14.93
C HIS A 435 4.70 -23.97 15.57
N ASP A 436 4.63 -22.64 15.63
CA ASP A 436 5.53 -21.87 16.52
C ASP A 436 5.02 -22.03 17.96
N PRO A 437 5.66 -22.84 18.83
CA PRO A 437 5.19 -23.06 20.19
C PRO A 437 5.42 -21.83 21.09
N PHE A 438 6.15 -20.82 20.60
CA PHE A 438 6.42 -19.58 21.29
C PHE A 438 5.58 -18.41 20.76
N TYR A 439 4.80 -18.61 19.69
CA TYR A 439 3.84 -17.59 19.24
C TYR A 439 2.77 -17.40 20.31
N ASN A 440 2.79 -16.22 20.93
CA ASN A 440 1.78 -15.80 21.87
C ASN A 440 1.10 -14.56 21.28
N PRO A 441 -0.16 -14.64 20.82
CA PRO A 441 -0.86 -13.50 20.23
C PRO A 441 -0.82 -12.28 21.16
N VAL A 442 -0.90 -12.44 22.48
CA VAL A 442 -0.84 -11.30 23.41
C VAL A 442 0.55 -10.65 23.48
N ASN A 443 1.64 -11.41 23.33
CA ASN A 443 3.01 -10.86 23.35
C ASN A 443 3.51 -10.45 21.97
N ASP A 444 3.03 -11.10 20.90
CA ASP A 444 3.49 -10.88 19.52
C ASP A 444 2.63 -9.85 18.78
N TYR A 445 1.39 -9.59 19.24
CA TYR A 445 0.66 -8.36 18.90
C TYR A 445 1.17 -7.15 19.69
N VAL A 446 2.03 -7.33 20.71
CA VAL A 446 2.73 -6.25 21.42
C VAL A 446 4.08 -6.04 20.75
N ILE A 447 4.22 -4.95 19.99
CA ILE A 447 5.47 -4.61 19.33
C ILE A 447 6.38 -3.93 20.37
N LEU A 448 7.31 -4.70 20.92
CA LEU A 448 8.42 -4.11 21.67
C LEU A 448 9.38 -3.48 20.64
N PRO A 449 9.63 -2.15 20.64
CA PRO A 449 10.63 -1.55 19.76
C PRO A 449 11.97 -2.27 19.88
N THR A 450 12.60 -2.41 18.73
CA THR A 450 13.90 -3.06 18.59
C THR A 450 14.98 -2.25 19.33
N LEU A 451 16.05 -2.92 19.77
CA LEU A 451 17.20 -2.27 20.43
C LEU A 451 17.76 -1.08 19.62
N PHE A 452 17.72 -1.19 18.29
CA PHE A 452 18.13 -0.13 17.37
C PHE A 452 17.20 1.10 17.38
N GLU A 453 15.89 0.88 17.53
CA GLU A 453 14.91 1.96 17.67
C GLU A 453 15.06 2.67 19.02
N VAL A 454 15.31 1.91 20.09
CA VAL A 454 15.62 2.44 21.43
C VAL A 454 16.89 3.32 21.40
N GLU A 455 17.98 2.85 20.78
CA GLU A 455 19.24 3.59 20.66
C GLU A 455 19.07 4.89 19.85
N ARG A 456 18.31 4.85 18.74
CA ARG A 456 18.08 6.02 17.88
C ARG A 456 17.29 7.14 18.56
N HIS A 457 16.44 6.79 19.53
CA HIS A 457 15.73 7.76 20.35
C HIS A 457 16.59 8.35 21.48
N SER A 458 17.60 7.61 21.97
CA SER A 458 18.55 8.12 22.98
C SER A 458 19.47 9.24 22.45
N ASP A 459 19.82 9.19 21.16
CA ASP A 459 20.73 10.14 20.49
C ASP A 459 20.16 11.57 20.35
N LYS A 460 18.87 11.77 20.63
CA LYS A 460 18.21 13.10 20.58
C LYS A 460 18.04 13.78 21.93
N GLY A 461 18.57 13.21 23.02
CA GLY A 461 18.58 13.86 24.34
C GLY A 461 17.19 14.06 24.97
N LEU A 462 16.19 13.26 24.55
CA LEU A 462 14.92 13.14 25.24
C LEU A 462 14.84 11.75 25.89
N GLU A 463 14.47 11.69 27.18
CA GLU A 463 13.85 10.51 27.77
C GLU A 463 12.68 10.07 26.88
N VAL A 464 12.68 8.79 26.49
CA VAL A 464 11.82 8.27 25.42
C VAL A 464 10.38 8.09 25.91
N THR A 465 9.53 8.98 25.40
CA THR A 465 8.16 8.80 24.88
C THR A 465 7.36 7.55 25.28
N SER A 466 6.20 7.78 25.89
CA SER A 466 5.09 6.83 25.93
C SER A 466 4.62 6.49 24.50
N LEU A 467 4.83 5.25 24.07
CA LEU A 467 4.12 4.68 22.93
C LEU A 467 2.68 4.40 23.37
N LYS A 468 1.70 4.99 22.68
CA LYS A 468 0.28 4.67 22.82
C LYS A 468 -0.10 3.79 21.62
N GLU A 469 -0.12 2.48 21.81
CA GLU A 469 -0.55 1.53 20.77
C GLU A 469 -1.86 0.88 21.21
N GLU A 470 -2.84 0.80 20.30
CA GLU A 470 -4.19 0.30 20.59
C GLU A 470 -4.54 -0.86 19.66
N TRP A 471 -5.00 -1.97 20.24
CA TRP A 471 -5.28 -3.23 19.53
C TRP A 471 -6.68 -3.75 19.86
N GLU A 472 -7.28 -4.51 18.94
CA GLU A 472 -8.60 -5.13 19.11
C GLU A 472 -8.53 -6.61 18.71
N ILE A 473 -8.78 -7.50 19.67
CA ILE A 473 -8.85 -8.96 19.47
C ILE A 473 -10.32 -9.38 19.65
N VAL A 474 -10.92 -10.00 18.64
CA VAL A 474 -12.33 -10.46 18.73
C VAL A 474 -12.34 -11.91 19.21
N SER A 475 -12.82 -12.16 20.43
CA SER A 475 -12.95 -13.52 21.00
C SER A 475 -14.36 -14.08 20.74
N LYS A 476 -14.44 -15.33 20.25
CA LYS A 476 -15.69 -16.08 20.27
C LYS A 476 -15.86 -16.76 21.64
N GLY A 477 -16.30 -15.99 22.63
CA GLY A 477 -16.61 -16.47 23.97
C GLY A 477 -17.83 -15.75 24.55
N ASN A 478 -18.86 -16.49 24.95
CA ASN A 478 -19.92 -15.97 25.80
C ASN A 478 -19.38 -15.98 27.24
N ASP A 479 -18.99 -14.82 27.78
CA ASP A 479 -19.07 -14.58 29.22
C ASP A 479 -19.19 -13.08 29.50
N ASP A 480 -20.41 -12.65 29.86
CA ASP A 480 -20.70 -11.36 30.46
C ASP A 480 -20.05 -11.30 31.86
N ASN A 481 -18.76 -11.03 31.94
CA ASN A 481 -18.11 -10.64 33.19
C ASN A 481 -17.51 -9.25 33.04
N ARG A 482 -18.25 -8.26 33.56
CA ARG A 482 -17.77 -6.89 33.79
C ARG A 482 -16.75 -6.91 34.94
N GLU A 483 -15.53 -7.32 34.65
CA GLU A 483 -14.39 -7.10 35.54
C GLU A 483 -13.71 -5.76 35.24
N GLN A 484 -12.82 -5.31 36.12
CA GLN A 484 -12.04 -4.08 35.93
C GLN A 484 -10.94 -4.31 34.87
N PRO A 485 -10.46 -3.26 34.18
CA PRO A 485 -9.33 -3.39 33.26
C PRO A 485 -8.12 -4.03 33.97
N MET A 486 -7.60 -5.12 33.41
CA MET A 486 -6.44 -5.81 33.95
C MET A 486 -5.17 -5.17 33.42
N VAL A 487 -4.29 -4.73 34.32
CA VAL A 487 -2.98 -4.16 33.97
C VAL A 487 -1.93 -5.26 34.06
N GLY A 488 -1.26 -5.54 32.93
CA GLY A 488 -0.14 -6.46 32.86
C GLY A 488 1.16 -5.73 32.50
N SER A 489 2.29 -6.31 32.89
CA SER A 489 3.62 -5.76 32.59
C SER A 489 4.58 -6.86 32.14
N ILE A 490 5.32 -6.60 31.06
CA ILE A 490 6.39 -7.47 30.57
C ILE A 490 7.72 -6.74 30.78
N SER A 491 8.73 -7.45 31.28
CA SER A 491 10.09 -6.93 31.45
C SER A 491 11.10 -7.82 30.71
N VAL A 492 12.01 -7.19 29.98
CA VAL A 492 13.15 -7.84 29.34
C VAL A 492 14.41 -7.18 29.86
N SER A 493 15.34 -7.97 30.40
CA SER A 493 16.61 -7.49 30.95
C SER A 493 17.79 -8.03 30.15
N ARG A 494 18.79 -7.18 29.92
CA ARG A 494 20.09 -7.55 29.33
C ARG A 494 21.20 -7.26 30.35
N ALA A 495 22.01 -8.27 30.65
CA ALA A 495 23.25 -8.09 31.40
C ALA A 495 24.35 -7.58 30.47
N GLY A 496 25.00 -6.48 30.82
CA GLY A 496 26.22 -6.03 30.14
C GLY A 496 27.41 -6.94 30.41
N ASP A 497 28.45 -6.82 29.58
CA ASP A 497 29.70 -7.61 29.70
C ASP A 497 30.46 -7.33 31.02
N ASP A 498 30.20 -6.19 31.65
CA ASP A 498 30.52 -5.92 33.05
C ASP A 498 29.25 -6.13 33.89
N GLU A 499 29.31 -6.99 34.92
CA GLU A 499 28.19 -7.38 35.82
C GLU A 499 27.50 -6.20 36.55
N SER A 500 27.88 -4.95 36.27
CA SER A 500 27.38 -3.72 36.91
C SER A 500 26.39 -2.89 36.08
N SER A 501 26.17 -3.17 34.79
CA SER A 501 25.18 -2.45 33.97
C SER A 501 24.09 -3.39 33.46
N ALA A 502 22.89 -3.27 34.01
CA ALA A 502 21.70 -3.94 33.50
C ALA A 502 20.79 -2.91 32.82
N GLU A 503 20.44 -3.18 31.56
CA GLU A 503 19.38 -2.45 30.86
C GLU A 503 18.09 -3.23 31.02
N GLU A 504 17.06 -2.58 31.56
CA GLU A 504 15.73 -3.18 31.74
C GLU A 504 14.72 -2.40 30.91
N ALA A 505 14.10 -3.08 29.94
CA ALA A 505 12.95 -2.57 29.19
C ALA A 505 11.67 -3.10 29.84
N ARG A 506 10.74 -2.22 30.21
CA ARG A 506 9.42 -2.55 30.76
C ARG A 506 8.32 -2.01 29.87
N ALA A 507 7.38 -2.86 29.49
CA ALA A 507 6.15 -2.51 28.79
C ALA A 507 4.95 -2.73 29.71
N THR A 508 4.02 -1.77 29.77
CA THR A 508 2.75 -1.89 30.52
C THR A 508 1.58 -1.87 29.56
N PHE A 509 0.74 -2.91 29.61
CA PHE A 509 -0.48 -3.03 28.82
C PHE A 509 -1.71 -3.08 29.71
N ILE A 510 -2.81 -2.53 29.23
CA ILE A 510 -4.12 -2.54 29.86
C ILE A 510 -5.04 -3.38 28.98
N VAL A 511 -5.51 -4.50 29.52
CA VAL A 511 -6.55 -5.32 28.92
C VAL A 511 -7.88 -4.78 29.44
N HIS A 512 -8.62 -4.09 28.58
CA HIS A 512 -9.95 -3.60 28.90
C HIS A 512 -10.94 -4.75 28.92
N PRO A 513 -12.00 -4.70 29.75
CA PRO A 513 -13.01 -5.76 29.84
C PRO A 513 -13.67 -6.00 28.49
N GLU A 514 -14.02 -7.25 28.20
CA GLU A 514 -14.66 -7.63 26.93
C GLU A 514 -15.99 -6.88 26.78
N SER A 515 -16.18 -6.20 25.65
CA SER A 515 -17.42 -5.50 25.30
C SER A 515 -17.85 -5.93 23.92
N ASP A 516 -19.09 -6.39 23.77
CA ASP A 516 -19.65 -6.87 22.49
C ASP A 516 -18.80 -7.97 21.79
N GLY A 517 -18.19 -8.87 22.57
CA GLY A 517 -17.32 -9.95 22.05
C GLY A 517 -15.93 -9.48 21.57
N LYS A 518 -15.55 -8.25 21.89
CA LYS A 518 -14.28 -7.63 21.53
C LYS A 518 -13.45 -7.38 22.79
N GLN A 519 -12.24 -7.93 22.82
CA GLN A 519 -11.23 -7.64 23.82
C GLN A 519 -10.33 -6.51 23.33
N HIS A 520 -10.37 -5.36 24.00
CA HIS A 520 -9.53 -4.21 23.69
C HIS A 520 -8.27 -4.22 24.57
N ILE A 521 -7.10 -4.03 23.97
CA ILE A 521 -5.81 -4.00 24.68
C ILE A 521 -5.08 -2.71 24.30
N GLU A 522 -4.68 -1.93 25.30
CA GLU A 522 -3.98 -0.65 25.17
C GLU A 522 -2.57 -0.76 25.76
N LEU A 523 -1.53 -0.45 24.99
CA LEU A 523 -0.16 -0.30 25.47
C LEU A 523 0.06 1.15 25.89
N ASN A 524 0.40 1.38 27.16
CA ASN A 524 0.46 2.73 27.73
C ASN A 524 1.88 3.28 27.94
N ALA A 525 2.88 2.43 28.17
CA ALA A 525 4.24 2.89 28.41
C ALA A 525 5.30 1.81 28.15
N MET A 526 6.38 2.24 27.50
CA MET A 526 7.65 1.56 27.34
C MET A 526 8.71 2.38 28.10
N SER A 527 9.32 1.83 29.14
CA SER A 527 10.42 2.48 29.86
C SER A 527 11.69 1.65 29.72
N VAL A 528 12.81 2.30 29.39
CA VAL A 528 14.14 1.67 29.38
C VAL A 528 14.97 2.35 30.46
N THR A 529 15.27 1.62 31.53
CA THR A 529 16.15 2.10 32.59
C THR A 529 17.53 1.50 32.42
N ALA A 530 18.53 2.35 32.18
CA ALA A 530 19.92 1.99 32.36
C ALA A 530 20.25 2.07 33.85
N GLY A 531 20.53 0.93 34.48
CA GLY A 531 20.99 0.90 35.86
C GLY A 531 22.39 1.50 35.96
N GLY A 532 22.49 2.79 36.28
CA GLY A 532 23.73 3.43 36.71
C GLY A 532 23.85 3.36 38.23
N ALA A 533 24.97 2.80 38.73
CA ALA A 533 25.42 3.03 40.09
C ALA A 533 26.26 4.31 40.17
#